data_AF-A0A7U4DCP5-F1
#
_entry.id   AF-A0A7U4DCP5-F1
#
_cell.length_a   1.000
_cell.length_b   1.000
_cell.length_c   1.000
_cell.angle_alpha   90.00
_cell.angle_beta   90.00
_cell.angle_gamma   90.00
#
_symmetry.space_group_name_H-M   'P 1'
#
loop_
_entity.id
_entity.type
_entity.pdbx_description
1 polymer ?
#
loop_
_entity_poly.entity_id
_entity_poly.type
_entity_poly.pdbx_seq_one_letter_code
_entity_poly.pdbx_strand_id
1 'polypeptide(L)'
;MLNIPFEFDKDKVLDITDLLPTIPIEILEKVTDQNGSVSADEENFLKSVGRAAENANLPVLKGLSAIGVLLANANEEIPLGTFNDVGWLIQSLSEQVLAISHMQGFADLLLDASNKNKISKGNGGLMS
;
A
#
# COMPACT_ATOMS: atom_id res chain seq x y z
N MET A 1 13.36 -29.90 -10.32
CA MET A 1 13.55 -28.45 -10.49
C MET A 1 12.25 -27.78 -10.11
N LEU A 2 12.24 -26.90 -9.11
CA LEU A 2 11.05 -26.11 -8.78
C LEU A 2 10.79 -25.13 -9.93
N ASN A 3 9.57 -25.16 -10.44
CA ASN A 3 9.12 -24.29 -11.51
C ASN A 3 8.81 -22.91 -10.91
N ILE A 4 9.84 -22.07 -10.79
CA ILE A 4 9.68 -20.69 -10.34
C ILE A 4 9.16 -19.91 -11.55
N PRO A 5 7.95 -19.31 -11.51
CA PRO A 5 7.28 -18.77 -12.70
C PRO A 5 7.83 -17.43 -13.20
N PHE A 6 9.05 -17.04 -12.78
CA PHE A 6 9.67 -15.76 -13.13
C PHE A 6 11.17 -15.95 -13.42
N GLU A 7 11.67 -15.31 -14.49
CA GLU A 7 13.09 -15.30 -14.85
C GLU A 7 13.65 -13.90 -14.55
N PHE A 8 14.49 -13.80 -13.51
CA PHE A 8 15.06 -12.53 -13.03
C PHE A 8 15.71 -11.69 -14.15
N ASP A 9 16.31 -12.30 -15.17
CA ASP A 9 17.01 -11.56 -16.23
C ASP A 9 16.08 -10.87 -17.25
N LYS A 10 14.79 -11.24 -17.32
CA LYS A 10 13.83 -10.71 -18.31
C LYS A 10 12.70 -9.90 -17.68
N ASP A 11 12.34 -10.22 -16.44
CA ASP A 11 11.14 -9.67 -15.77
C ASP A 11 11.46 -8.47 -14.85
N LYS A 12 12.61 -7.81 -15.04
CA LYS A 12 13.08 -6.68 -14.19
C LYS A 12 12.20 -5.42 -14.26
N VAL A 13 11.24 -5.36 -15.19
CA VAL A 13 10.32 -4.24 -15.36
C VAL A 13 8.93 -4.71 -14.97
N LEU A 14 8.69 -4.79 -13.66
CA LEU A 14 7.35 -4.97 -13.14
C LEU A 14 6.73 -3.57 -13.02
N ASP A 15 5.71 -3.28 -13.83
CA ASP A 15 4.91 -2.05 -13.65
C ASP A 15 4.01 -2.26 -12.42
N ILE A 16 4.61 -2.05 -11.25
CA ILE A 16 3.95 -2.27 -9.96
C ILE A 16 2.72 -1.38 -9.85
N THR A 17 2.74 -0.20 -10.48
CA THR A 17 1.65 0.78 -10.49
C THR A 17 0.34 0.22 -11.03
N ASP A 18 0.38 -0.60 -12.07
CA ASP A 18 -0.82 -1.25 -12.66
C ASP A 18 -1.38 -2.37 -11.78
N LEU A 19 -0.57 -2.92 -10.87
CA LEU A 19 -0.97 -4.01 -9.98
C LEU A 19 -1.49 -3.51 -8.63
N LEU A 20 -1.48 -2.20 -8.39
CA LEU A 20 -1.95 -1.63 -7.14
C LEU A 20 -3.47 -1.56 -7.12
N PRO A 21 -4.14 -2.10 -6.09
CA PRO A 21 -5.55 -1.83 -5.89
C PRO A 21 -5.78 -0.32 -5.77
N THR A 22 -6.66 0.25 -6.59
CA THR A 22 -7.02 1.67 -6.48
C THR A 22 -8.30 1.83 -5.70
N ILE A 23 -8.37 2.86 -4.84
CA ILE A 23 -9.65 3.26 -4.24
C ILE A 23 -10.55 3.79 -5.38
N PRO A 24 -11.81 3.32 -5.50
CA PRO A 24 -12.74 3.78 -6.53
C PRO A 24 -12.89 5.30 -6.51
N ILE A 25 -12.86 5.93 -7.70
CA ILE A 25 -12.87 7.39 -7.84
C ILE A 25 -14.18 8.00 -7.34
N GLU A 26 -15.26 7.23 -7.37
CA GLU A 26 -16.59 7.64 -6.91
C GLU A 26 -16.61 7.90 -5.40
N ILE A 27 -15.77 7.19 -4.63
CA ILE A 27 -15.62 7.42 -3.18
C ILE A 27 -14.91 8.76 -2.96
N LEU A 28 -13.90 9.07 -3.76
CA LEU A 28 -13.20 10.35 -3.71
C LEU A 28 -14.17 11.50 -4.02
N GLU A 29 -14.88 11.41 -5.15
CA GLU A 29 -15.84 12.44 -5.60
C GLU A 29 -16.87 12.77 -4.53
N LYS A 30 -17.48 11.74 -3.91
CA LYS A 30 -18.45 11.90 -2.81
C LYS A 30 -17.90 12.67 -1.62
N VAL A 31 -16.66 12.41 -1.25
CA VAL A 31 -16.05 13.04 -0.07
C VAL A 31 -15.57 14.46 -0.38
N THR A 32 -15.10 14.71 -1.60
CA THR A 32 -14.61 16.03 -2.06
C THR A 32 -15.70 17.06 -2.31
N ASP A 33 -16.92 16.64 -2.66
CA ASP A 33 -18.04 17.55 -2.96
C ASP A 33 -18.61 18.24 -1.69
N GLN A 34 -17.98 18.07 -0.52
CA GLN A 34 -18.31 18.62 0.81
C GLN A 34 -19.73 18.36 1.33
N ASN A 35 -20.60 17.78 0.49
CA ASN A 35 -21.99 17.44 0.75
C ASN A 35 -22.22 15.93 0.73
N GLY A 36 -21.22 15.10 0.48
CA GLY A 36 -21.32 13.64 0.60
C GLY A 36 -20.64 13.12 1.87
N SER A 37 -21.24 12.10 2.48
CA SER A 37 -20.55 11.21 3.40
C SER A 37 -20.54 9.82 2.79
N VAL A 38 -19.49 9.04 3.03
CA VAL A 38 -19.49 7.65 2.56
C VAL A 38 -20.54 6.85 3.34
N SER A 39 -21.15 5.88 2.66
CA SER A 39 -22.05 4.89 3.27
C SER A 39 -21.30 4.02 4.29
N ALA A 40 -22.04 3.32 5.15
CA ALA A 40 -21.43 2.41 6.14
C ALA A 40 -20.58 1.31 5.47
N ASP A 41 -21.01 0.83 4.30
CA ASP A 41 -20.28 -0.20 3.54
C ASP A 41 -18.98 0.34 2.94
N GLU A 42 -19.01 1.55 2.39
CA GLU A 42 -17.81 2.24 1.90
C GLU A 42 -16.84 2.58 3.04
N GLU A 43 -17.36 2.94 4.21
CA GLU A 43 -16.55 3.14 5.42
C GLU A 43 -15.87 1.86 5.89
N ASN A 44 -16.60 0.73 5.86
CA ASN A 44 -16.04 -0.58 6.17
C ASN A 44 -15.00 -1.02 5.14
N PHE A 45 -15.23 -0.72 3.86
CA PHE A 45 -14.26 -0.93 2.79
C PHE A 45 -12.97 -0.15 3.05
N LEU A 46 -13.04 1.17 3.28
CA LEU A 46 -11.86 2.01 3.55
C LEU A 46 -11.08 1.54 4.79
N LYS A 47 -11.77 1.16 5.87
CA LYS A 47 -11.13 0.56 7.05
C LYS A 47 -10.45 -0.78 6.74
N SER A 48 -11.06 -1.58 5.86
CA SER A 48 -10.49 -2.86 5.43
C SER A 48 -9.27 -2.66 4.55
N VAL A 49 -9.24 -1.63 3.70
CA VAL A 49 -8.06 -1.22 2.94
C VAL A 49 -6.91 -0.89 3.88
N GLY A 50 -7.14 -0.07 4.91
CA GLY A 50 -6.09 0.28 5.89
C GLY A 50 -5.52 -0.95 6.60
N ARG A 51 -6.37 -1.88 7.04
CA ARG A 51 -5.94 -3.15 7.67
C ARG A 51 -5.22 -4.08 6.70
N ALA A 52 -5.70 -4.19 5.46
CA ALA A 52 -5.07 -5.00 4.43
C ALA A 52 -3.68 -4.47 4.10
N ALA A 53 -3.53 -3.14 4.01
CA ALA A 53 -2.26 -2.49 3.77
C ALA A 53 -1.25 -2.74 4.91
N GLU A 54 -1.67 -2.62 6.17
CA GLU A 54 -0.82 -2.92 7.32
C GLU A 54 -0.37 -4.40 7.33
N ASN A 55 -1.32 -5.33 7.08
CA ASN A 55 -1.05 -6.76 7.03
C ASN A 55 -0.13 -7.15 5.86
N ALA A 56 -0.19 -6.43 4.74
CA ALA A 56 0.66 -6.67 3.58
C ALA A 56 2.07 -6.09 3.76
N ASN A 57 2.18 -4.89 4.33
CA ASN A 57 3.46 -4.18 4.49
C ASN A 57 4.37 -4.82 5.54
N LEU A 58 3.81 -5.26 6.67
CA LEU A 58 4.62 -5.73 7.80
C LEU A 58 5.50 -6.96 7.45
N PRO A 59 5.00 -8.01 6.78
CA PRO A 59 5.84 -9.12 6.33
C PRO A 59 6.91 -8.71 5.32
N VAL A 60 6.59 -7.80 4.39
CA VAL A 60 7.53 -7.34 3.36
C VAL A 60 8.69 -6.56 4.00
N LEU A 61 8.39 -5.64 4.91
CA LEU A 61 9.39 -4.89 5.67
C LEU A 61 10.31 -5.81 6.50
N LYS A 62 9.74 -6.84 7.12
CA LYS A 62 10.52 -7.87 7.83
C LYS A 62 11.43 -8.65 6.88
N GLY A 63 10.93 -9.00 5.69
CA GLY A 63 11.71 -9.67 4.65
C GLY A 63 12.89 -8.81 4.17
N LEU A 64 12.65 -7.53 3.88
CA LEU A 64 13.69 -6.56 3.53
C LEU A 64 14.78 -6.46 4.60
N SER A 65 14.38 -6.38 5.88
CA SER A 65 15.31 -6.36 7.00
C SER A 65 16.13 -7.66 7.09
N ALA A 66 15.50 -8.82 6.92
CA ALA A 66 16.19 -10.11 6.92
C ALA A 66 17.22 -10.22 5.79
N ILE A 67 16.89 -9.74 4.59
CA ILE A 67 17.83 -9.67 3.46
C ILE A 67 19.05 -8.80 3.83
N GLY A 68 18.82 -7.62 4.42
CA GLY A 68 19.91 -6.74 4.88
C GLY A 68 20.83 -7.41 5.91
N VAL A 69 20.26 -8.14 6.87
CA VAL A 69 21.04 -8.91 7.86
C VAL A 69 21.85 -10.03 7.19
N LEU A 70 21.26 -10.74 6.23
CA LEU A 70 21.97 -11.81 5.50
C LEU A 70 23.16 -11.24 4.71
N LEU A 71 22.97 -10.11 4.01
CA LEU A 71 24.05 -9.44 3.29
C LEU A 71 25.17 -8.97 4.22
N ALA A 72 24.81 -8.41 5.38
CA ALA A 72 25.79 -7.93 6.36
C ALA A 72 26.60 -9.05 7.02
N ASN A 73 26.05 -10.27 7.08
CA ASN A 73 26.71 -11.45 7.66
C ASN A 73 27.27 -12.41 6.59
N ALA A 74 27.27 -12.00 5.32
CA ALA A 74 27.87 -12.81 4.26
C ALA A 74 29.40 -12.85 4.46
N ASN A 75 29.91 -14.04 4.76
CA ASN A 75 31.34 -14.29 4.98
C ASN A 75 32.09 -14.62 3.69
N GLU A 76 31.38 -14.80 2.58
CA GLU A 76 31.92 -15.10 1.26
C GLU A 76 31.66 -13.93 0.31
N GLU A 77 32.53 -13.76 -0.68
CA GLU A 77 32.37 -12.76 -1.72
C GLU A 77 31.11 -13.07 -2.54
N ILE A 78 30.11 -12.19 -2.45
CA ILE A 78 28.85 -12.34 -3.19
C ILE A 78 29.12 -12.02 -4.67
N PRO A 79 28.82 -12.93 -5.61
CA PRO A 79 28.94 -12.62 -7.03
C PRO A 79 28.16 -11.37 -7.42
N LEU A 80 28.73 -10.53 -8.28
CA LEU A 80 28.13 -9.26 -8.68
C LEU A 80 26.71 -9.42 -9.25
N GLY A 81 26.44 -10.50 -9.99
CA GLY A 81 25.10 -10.82 -10.50
C GLY A 81 24.09 -11.00 -9.37
N THR A 82 24.42 -11.85 -8.39
CA THR A 82 23.58 -12.07 -7.19
C THR A 82 23.37 -10.79 -6.40
N PHE A 83 24.40 -9.97 -6.24
CA PHE A 83 24.28 -8.68 -5.55
C PHE A 83 23.29 -7.75 -6.27
N ASN A 84 23.37 -7.67 -7.60
CA ASN A 84 22.44 -6.86 -8.40
C ASN A 84 21.00 -7.37 -8.32
N ASP A 85 20.79 -8.69 -8.33
CA ASP A 85 19.46 -9.28 -8.24
C ASP A 85 18.84 -9.06 -6.85
N VAL A 86 19.64 -9.15 -5.79
CA VAL A 86 19.19 -8.80 -4.44
C VAL A 86 18.87 -7.31 -4.32
N GLY A 87 19.70 -6.44 -4.90
CA GLY A 87 19.43 -4.99 -4.95
C GLY A 87 18.14 -4.66 -5.68
N TRP A 88 17.88 -5.33 -6.81
CA TRP A 88 16.63 -5.19 -7.54
C TRP A 88 15.43 -5.69 -6.72
N LEU A 89 15.54 -6.86 -6.07
CA LEU A 89 14.48 -7.38 -5.20
C LEU A 89 14.16 -6.42 -4.05
N ILE A 90 15.18 -5.86 -3.40
CA ILE A 90 15.00 -4.85 -2.34
C ILE A 90 14.25 -3.64 -2.87
N GLN A 91 14.64 -3.14 -4.04
CA GLN A 91 14.00 -1.99 -4.68
C GLN A 91 12.53 -2.27 -4.99
N SER A 92 12.23 -3.38 -5.66
CA SER A 92 10.84 -3.74 -6.03
C SER A 92 9.94 -3.95 -4.81
N LEU A 93 10.44 -4.61 -3.77
CA LEU A 93 9.69 -4.77 -2.51
C LEU A 93 9.47 -3.44 -1.79
N SER A 94 10.44 -2.52 -1.84
CA SER A 94 10.31 -1.18 -1.26
C SER A 94 9.28 -0.34 -2.00
N GLU A 95 9.25 -0.41 -3.34
CA GLU A 95 8.24 0.25 -4.17
C GLU A 95 6.82 -0.28 -3.87
N GLN A 96 6.66 -1.59 -3.67
CA GLN A 96 5.39 -2.17 -3.23
C GLN A 96 4.95 -1.64 -1.86
N VAL A 97 5.86 -1.58 -0.89
CA VAL A 97 5.56 -1.04 0.44
C VAL A 97 5.12 0.41 0.37
N LEU A 98 5.82 1.24 -0.41
CA LEU A 98 5.48 2.66 -0.59
C LEU A 98 4.09 2.81 -1.20
N ALA A 99 3.81 2.05 -2.26
CA ALA A 99 2.53 2.07 -2.93
C ALA A 99 1.36 1.68 -2.02
N ILE A 100 1.51 0.58 -1.27
CA ILE A 100 0.51 0.13 -0.30
C ILE A 100 0.34 1.17 0.83
N SER A 101 1.43 1.79 1.29
CA SER A 101 1.38 2.85 2.30
C SER A 101 0.65 4.10 1.81
N HIS A 102 0.84 4.49 0.54
CA HIS A 102 0.09 5.59 -0.07
C HIS A 102 -1.41 5.28 -0.10
N MET A 103 -1.79 4.05 -0.44
CA MET A 103 -3.18 3.63 -0.46
C MET A 103 -3.82 3.65 0.94
N GLN A 104 -3.09 3.20 1.96
CA GLN A 104 -3.52 3.31 3.35
C GLN A 104 -3.75 4.78 3.74
N GLY A 105 -2.75 5.63 3.51
CA GLY A 105 -2.86 7.06 3.82
C GLY A 105 -4.03 7.72 3.08
N PHE A 106 -4.26 7.35 1.83
CA PHE A 106 -5.39 7.86 1.05
C PHE A 106 -6.74 7.39 1.61
N ALA A 107 -6.87 6.13 2.01
CA ALA A 107 -8.09 5.61 2.66
C ALA A 107 -8.37 6.33 3.99
N ASP A 108 -7.34 6.58 4.80
CA ASP A 108 -7.44 7.28 6.08
C ASP A 108 -7.87 8.75 5.88
N LEU A 109 -7.32 9.42 4.86
CA LEU A 109 -7.73 10.77 4.48
C LEU A 109 -9.21 10.85 4.09
N LEU A 110 -9.70 9.88 3.29
CA LEU A 110 -11.10 9.81 2.90
C LEU A 110 -12.03 9.54 4.09
N LEU A 111 -11.61 8.69 5.03
CA LEU A 111 -12.36 8.44 6.27
C LEU A 111 -12.44 9.70 7.14
N ASP A 112 -11.32 10.41 7.33
CA ASP A 112 -11.28 11.65 8.11
C ASP A 112 -12.17 12.74 7.48
N ALA A 113 -12.07 12.91 6.16
CA ALA A 113 -12.91 13.86 5.44
C ALA A 113 -14.40 13.49 5.48
N SER A 114 -14.76 12.21 5.33
CA SER A 114 -16.15 11.74 5.52
C SER A 114 -16.66 12.05 6.93
N ASN A 115 -15.87 11.78 7.97
CA ASN A 115 -16.23 12.08 9.35
C ASN A 115 -16.44 13.58 9.58
N LYS A 116 -15.56 14.43 9.02
CA LYS A 116 -15.72 15.89 9.06
C LYS A 116 -17.02 16.35 8.39
N ASN A 117 -17.37 15.79 7.24
CA ASN A 117 -18.63 16.10 6.54
C ASN A 117 -19.86 15.68 7.39
N LYS A 118 -19.81 14.51 8.04
CA LYS A 118 -20.87 14.05 8.96
C LYS A 118 -21.05 14.97 10.16
N ILE A 119 -19.95 15.42 10.78
CA ILE A 119 -19.98 16.34 11.93
C ILE A 119 -20.54 17.71 11.51
N SER A 120 -20.09 18.25 10.38
CA SER A 120 -20.57 19.53 9.84
C SER A 120 -22.09 19.53 9.62
N LYS A 121 -22.64 18.42 9.11
CA LYS A 121 -24.09 18.24 8.94
C LYS A 121 -24.83 17.97 10.26
N GLY A 122 -24.26 17.18 11.16
CA GLY A 122 -24.86 16.83 12.45
C GLY A 122 -25.00 18.02 13.40
N ASN A 123 -24.05 18.97 13.35
CA ASN A 123 -24.11 20.21 14.13
C ASN A 123 -25.02 21.30 13.51
N GLY A 124 -25.58 21.08 12.32
CA GLY A 124 -26.57 21.97 11.71
C GLY A 124 -27.99 21.84 12.29
N GLY A 125 -28.25 20.82 13.13
CA GLY A 125 -29.58 20.48 13.64
C GLY A 125 -29.90 20.92 15.07
N LEU A 126 -29.00 21.63 15.77
CA LEU A 126 -29.26 22.18 17.13
C LEU A 126 -29.76 23.63 17.12
N MET A 127 -30.25 24.13 15.98
CA MET A 127 -30.99 25.40 15.91
C MET A 127 -32.36 25.20 15.27
N SER A 128 -33.32 24.71 16.06
CA SER A 128 -34.74 25.08 16.02
C SER A 128 -35.49 24.42 17.16
#